data_AF-A0A095F7V1-F1
#
_entry.id   AF-A0A095F7V1-F1
#
_cell.length_a   1.000
_cell.length_b   1.000
_cell.length_c   1.000
_cell.angle_alpha   90.00
_cell.angle_beta   90.00
_cell.angle_gamma   90.00
#
_symmetry.space_group_name_H-M   'P 1'
#
loop_
_entity.id
_entity.type
_entity.pdbx_description
1 polymer ?
#
loop_
_entity_poly.entity_id
_entity_poly.type
_entity_poly.pdbx_seq_one_letter_code
_entity_poly.pdbx_strand_id
1 'polypeptide(L)'
;MRKLVSLMISGSLLALPYSMQLNAAPAISTAPSNTAIVFVNGINNSFDDAVASLQVLKTQMNARNANNAYVYGNAYNASDGVLWDIYQVFKQKWIEGSSPADFWRMIDGGSVPANGMDAALKQKYIDILSNNQIPELPEHLKQYREYLKQNRKIVLVGHSQGTLYANFGANVLITELAQARGNVSTVNVGNAARYLLPGSSYLTSTSDLVIPLLGKTALPPNLWMYLHLDYDMLGHSFTKIYMNTSFSAASQIITQVSQQANAGAIAQQATW
;
A
#
# COMPACT_ATOMS: atom_id res chain seq x y z
N MET A 1 -87.04 21.94 15.25
CA MET A 1 -86.54 20.63 15.73
C MET A 1 -85.19 20.36 15.07
N ARG A 2 -84.17 19.99 15.88
CA ARG A 2 -82.92 19.27 15.58
C ARG A 2 -82.08 19.73 14.37
N LYS A 3 -80.97 20.44 14.63
CA LYS A 3 -79.57 19.97 14.81
C LYS A 3 -78.84 19.69 13.49
N LEU A 4 -77.77 20.44 13.23
CA LEU A 4 -76.38 19.95 13.15
C LEU A 4 -75.44 21.12 12.79
N VAL A 5 -74.56 21.46 13.74
CA VAL A 5 -73.41 22.35 13.54
C VAL A 5 -72.26 21.45 13.10
N SER A 6 -71.78 21.63 11.88
CA SER A 6 -70.53 21.01 11.40
C SER A 6 -69.37 21.97 11.61
N LEU A 7 -68.50 21.62 12.55
CA LEU A 7 -67.24 22.26 12.83
C LEU A 7 -66.22 21.79 11.78
N MET A 8 -65.83 22.64 10.84
CA MET A 8 -64.69 22.34 9.95
C MET A 8 -63.39 22.72 10.64
N ILE A 9 -62.58 21.71 10.94
CA ILE A 9 -61.19 21.85 11.39
C ILE A 9 -60.35 22.16 10.16
N SER A 10 -59.87 23.41 10.05
CA SER A 10 -58.84 23.77 9.07
C SER A 10 -57.50 23.19 9.53
N GLY A 11 -57.10 22.06 8.93
CA GLY A 11 -55.76 21.51 9.05
C GLY A 11 -54.80 22.24 8.11
N SER A 12 -54.03 23.18 8.64
CA SER A 12 -52.93 23.81 7.91
C SER A 12 -51.74 22.84 7.84
N LEU A 13 -51.50 22.27 6.66
CA LEU A 13 -50.26 21.57 6.33
C LEU A 13 -49.11 22.58 6.20
N LEU A 14 -48.33 22.75 7.26
CA LEU A 14 -47.03 23.43 7.20
C LEU A 14 -46.02 22.50 6.53
N ALA A 15 -45.78 22.71 5.24
CA ALA A 15 -44.65 22.09 4.55
C ALA A 15 -43.36 22.81 4.97
N LEU A 16 -42.56 22.16 5.83
CA LEU A 16 -41.19 22.59 6.12
C LEU A 16 -40.30 22.22 4.93
N PRO A 17 -39.50 23.16 4.38
CA PRO A 17 -38.50 22.81 3.38
C PRO A 17 -37.36 22.05 4.06
N TYR A 18 -37.30 20.74 3.84
CA TYR A 18 -36.10 19.96 4.08
C TYR A 18 -35.03 20.37 3.06
N SER A 19 -34.15 21.28 3.43
CA SER A 19 -32.92 21.54 2.69
C SER A 19 -31.98 20.36 2.91
N MET A 20 -31.95 19.41 1.96
CA MET A 20 -30.88 18.41 1.92
C MET A 20 -29.57 19.13 1.56
N GLN A 21 -28.70 19.35 2.56
CA GLN A 21 -27.30 19.63 2.31
C GLN A 21 -26.67 18.36 1.70
N LEU A 22 -26.60 18.33 0.37
CA LEU A 22 -25.70 17.44 -0.35
C LEU A 22 -24.27 17.83 0.05
N ASN A 23 -23.65 17.03 0.93
CA ASN A 23 -22.21 17.05 1.08
C ASN A 23 -21.61 16.70 -0.29
N ALA A 24 -21.11 17.70 -0.99
CA ALA A 24 -20.33 17.50 -2.20
C ALA A 24 -19.15 16.58 -1.84
N ALA A 25 -19.03 15.46 -2.56
CA ALA A 25 -17.82 14.65 -2.51
C ALA A 25 -16.62 15.58 -2.82
N PRO A 26 -15.48 15.43 -2.13
CA PRO A 26 -14.32 16.27 -2.39
C PRO A 26 -13.96 16.18 -3.88
N ALA A 27 -13.87 17.34 -4.53
CA ALA A 27 -13.53 17.44 -5.93
C ALA A 27 -12.21 16.70 -6.19
N ILE A 28 -12.26 15.68 -7.05
CA ILE A 28 -11.08 15.01 -7.57
C ILE A 28 -10.30 16.07 -8.34
N SER A 29 -9.13 16.46 -7.82
CA SER A 29 -8.20 17.33 -8.53
C SER A 29 -7.98 16.79 -9.94
N THR A 30 -8.33 17.59 -10.95
CA THR A 30 -8.23 17.27 -12.38
C THR A 30 -6.83 17.52 -12.95
N ALA A 31 -5.88 17.99 -12.13
CA ALA A 31 -4.49 18.07 -12.52
C ALA A 31 -3.91 16.64 -12.58
N PRO A 32 -3.22 16.25 -13.66
CA PRO A 32 -2.52 14.96 -13.72
C PRO A 32 -1.60 14.84 -12.51
N SER A 33 -1.80 13.83 -11.66
CA SER A 33 -0.94 13.73 -10.48
C SER A 33 0.48 13.36 -10.90
N ASN A 34 1.44 14.18 -10.47
CA ASN A 34 2.86 13.98 -10.66
C ASN A 34 3.32 12.83 -9.74
N THR A 35 2.99 11.60 -10.10
CA THR A 35 3.17 10.43 -9.23
C THR A 35 4.04 9.37 -9.90
N ALA A 36 4.98 8.82 -9.15
CA ALA A 36 5.69 7.59 -9.50
C ALA A 36 4.94 6.38 -8.94
N ILE A 37 4.57 5.45 -9.81
CA ILE A 37 4.05 4.13 -9.44
C ILE A 37 5.21 3.15 -9.59
N VAL A 38 5.68 2.58 -8.48
CA VAL A 38 6.85 1.70 -8.50
C VAL A 38 6.45 0.30 -8.09
N PHE A 39 6.65 -0.66 -8.97
CA PHE A 39 6.40 -2.07 -8.67
C PHE A 39 7.58 -2.66 -7.87
N VAL A 40 7.26 -3.37 -6.80
CA VAL A 40 8.24 -4.04 -5.92
C VAL A 40 7.90 -5.53 -5.93
N ASN A 41 8.67 -6.33 -6.67
CA ASN A 41 8.37 -7.75 -6.86
C ASN A 41 8.58 -8.57 -5.59
N GLY A 42 7.87 -9.69 -5.51
CA GLY A 42 8.18 -10.77 -4.61
C GLY A 42 9.36 -11.61 -5.11
N ILE A 43 9.67 -12.64 -4.37
CA ILE A 43 10.73 -13.61 -4.66
C ILE A 43 10.53 -14.49 -5.90
N ASN A 44 11.59 -15.18 -6.33
CA ASN A 44 11.58 -16.17 -7.42
C ASN A 44 11.00 -15.58 -8.71
N ASN A 45 11.27 -14.30 -8.93
CA ASN A 45 10.99 -13.59 -10.16
C ASN A 45 12.32 -13.27 -10.81
N SER A 46 12.47 -13.62 -12.09
CA SER A 46 13.51 -13.02 -12.91
C SER A 46 13.27 -11.51 -13.04
N PHE A 47 14.28 -10.78 -13.50
CA PHE A 47 14.10 -9.37 -13.84
C PHE A 47 12.98 -9.20 -14.89
N ASP A 48 12.91 -10.10 -15.87
CA ASP A 48 11.88 -10.10 -16.91
C ASP A 48 10.47 -10.31 -16.35
N ASP A 49 10.31 -11.18 -15.34
CA ASP A 49 9.01 -11.39 -14.66
C ASP A 49 8.56 -10.14 -13.90
N ALA A 50 9.49 -9.44 -13.25
CA ALA A 50 9.21 -8.20 -12.56
C ALA A 50 8.82 -7.09 -13.55
N VAL A 51 9.51 -7.01 -14.69
CA VAL A 51 9.18 -6.09 -15.79
C VAL A 51 7.82 -6.42 -16.41
N ALA A 52 7.51 -7.70 -16.64
CA ALA A 52 6.22 -8.14 -17.15
C ALA A 52 5.08 -7.75 -16.20
N SER A 53 5.28 -7.94 -14.88
CA SER A 53 4.34 -7.53 -13.84
C SER A 53 4.11 -6.03 -13.82
N LEU A 54 5.18 -5.23 -13.89
CA LEU A 54 5.08 -3.77 -14.03
C LEU A 54 4.33 -3.38 -15.30
N GLN A 55 4.59 -4.06 -16.42
CA GLN A 55 3.95 -3.75 -17.70
C GLN A 55 2.45 -4.04 -17.66
N VAL A 56 2.01 -5.10 -16.98
CA VAL A 56 0.59 -5.39 -16.75
C VAL A 56 -0.04 -4.28 -15.91
N LEU A 57 0.58 -3.90 -14.79
CA LEU A 57 0.12 -2.80 -13.93
C LEU A 57 -0.01 -1.49 -14.73
N LYS A 58 1.04 -1.11 -15.44
CA LYS A 58 1.09 0.08 -16.30
C LYS A 58 -0.02 0.09 -17.35
N THR A 59 -0.20 -1.04 -18.04
CA THR A 59 -1.23 -1.18 -19.08
C THR A 59 -2.62 -0.94 -18.51
N GLN A 60 -2.93 -1.53 -17.36
CA GLN A 60 -4.24 -1.39 -16.72
C GLN A 60 -4.46 0.00 -16.10
N MET A 61 -3.42 0.61 -15.51
CA MET A 61 -3.50 1.99 -15.02
C MET A 61 -3.76 2.98 -16.17
N ASN A 62 -3.10 2.80 -17.31
CA ASN A 62 -3.33 3.60 -18.52
C ASN A 62 -4.69 3.34 -19.16
N ALA A 63 -5.18 2.10 -19.15
CA ALA A 63 -6.53 1.78 -19.62
C ALA A 63 -7.61 2.46 -18.77
N ARG A 64 -7.36 2.61 -17.45
CA ARG A 64 -8.29 3.34 -16.55
C ARG A 64 -8.32 4.84 -16.81
N ASN A 65 -7.17 5.45 -17.06
CA ASN A 65 -7.08 6.87 -17.37
C ASN A 65 -5.91 7.12 -18.32
N ALA A 66 -6.19 7.23 -19.62
CA ALA A 66 -5.15 7.43 -20.64
C ALA A 66 -4.39 8.76 -20.48
N ASN A 67 -4.98 9.73 -19.78
CA ASN A 67 -4.39 11.05 -19.52
C ASN A 67 -3.66 11.12 -18.16
N ASN A 68 -3.45 9.99 -17.48
CA ASN A 68 -2.62 9.99 -16.28
C ASN A 68 -1.19 10.41 -16.63
N ALA A 69 -0.55 11.20 -15.76
CA ALA A 69 0.86 11.60 -15.89
C ALA A 69 1.77 10.75 -15.00
N TYR A 70 1.40 9.49 -14.75
CA TYR A 70 2.20 8.62 -13.90
C TYR A 70 3.52 8.28 -14.59
N VAL A 71 4.60 8.28 -13.81
CA VAL A 71 5.85 7.62 -14.20
C VAL A 71 5.91 6.26 -13.54
N TYR A 72 6.48 5.28 -14.24
CA TYR A 72 6.51 3.90 -13.78
C TYR A 72 7.94 3.49 -13.48
N GLY A 73 8.16 2.87 -12.32
CA GLY A 73 9.44 2.34 -11.88
C GLY A 73 9.36 0.85 -11.57
N ASN A 74 10.49 0.15 -11.72
CA ASN A 74 10.66 -1.21 -11.23
C ASN A 74 11.72 -1.19 -10.13
N ALA A 75 11.34 -1.60 -8.92
CA ALA A 75 12.24 -1.79 -7.80
C ALA A 75 12.46 -3.29 -7.63
N TYR A 76 13.36 -3.81 -8.46
CA TYR A 76 13.62 -5.24 -8.55
C TYR A 76 14.33 -5.77 -7.30
N ASN A 77 13.76 -6.81 -6.69
CA ASN A 77 14.39 -7.62 -5.65
C ASN A 77 14.94 -8.89 -6.30
N ALA A 78 16.27 -8.98 -6.48
CA ALA A 78 16.88 -10.23 -6.89
C ALA A 78 16.74 -11.22 -5.74
N SER A 79 16.34 -12.46 -6.04
CA SER A 79 16.14 -13.45 -4.99
C SER A 79 16.51 -14.83 -5.53
N ASP A 80 17.69 -15.30 -5.16
CA ASP A 80 18.16 -16.66 -5.42
C ASP A 80 17.53 -17.65 -4.42
N GLY A 81 16.20 -17.74 -4.38
CA GLY A 81 15.48 -18.65 -3.46
C GLY A 81 15.46 -18.23 -1.98
N VAL A 82 15.93 -17.01 -1.68
CA VAL A 82 16.15 -16.35 -0.37
C VAL A 82 14.86 -16.12 0.46
N LEU A 83 13.70 -16.60 0.00
CA LEU A 83 12.43 -16.48 0.72
C LEU A 83 12.55 -16.91 2.17
N TRP A 84 13.12 -18.10 2.35
CA TRP A 84 13.23 -18.74 3.65
C TRP A 84 14.23 -18.01 4.54
N ASP A 85 15.32 -17.48 4.01
CA ASP A 85 16.36 -16.86 4.84
C ASP A 85 15.93 -15.50 5.40
N ILE A 86 15.37 -14.62 4.56
CA ILE A 86 14.79 -13.36 5.04
C ILE A 86 13.62 -13.67 5.98
N TYR A 87 12.73 -14.60 5.60
CA TYR A 87 11.60 -15.00 6.45
C TYR A 87 12.03 -15.56 7.81
N GLN A 88 13.07 -16.39 7.88
CA GLN A 88 13.60 -16.97 9.12
C GLN A 88 14.24 -15.89 10.01
N VAL A 89 14.97 -14.94 9.41
CA VAL A 89 15.49 -13.76 10.13
C VAL A 89 14.35 -12.92 10.69
N PHE A 90 13.24 -12.77 9.96
CA PHE A 90 12.05 -12.08 10.45
C PHE A 90 11.27 -12.89 11.51
N LYS A 91 11.28 -14.23 11.46
CA LYS A 91 10.51 -15.13 12.34
C LYS A 91 11.22 -15.46 13.65
N GLN A 92 12.49 -15.85 13.63
CA GLN A 92 13.27 -16.19 14.84
C GLN A 92 13.34 -15.02 15.83
N LYS A 93 13.38 -13.81 15.28
CA LYS A 93 13.56 -12.57 16.00
C LYS A 93 12.22 -11.94 16.45
N TRP A 94 11.09 -12.45 15.93
CA TRP A 94 9.72 -12.01 16.25
C TRP A 94 9.06 -12.77 17.42
N ILE A 95 9.61 -13.92 17.85
CA ILE A 95 9.14 -14.64 19.05
C ILE A 95 9.49 -13.87 20.35
N GLU A 96 10.34 -12.83 20.28
CA GLU A 96 10.84 -12.11 21.45
C GLU A 96 10.25 -10.70 21.71
N GLY A 97 9.14 -10.31 21.05
CA GLY A 97 8.31 -9.18 21.53
C GLY A 97 8.11 -8.01 20.56
N SER A 98 7.09 -7.20 20.86
CA SER A 98 6.24 -6.52 19.88
C SER A 98 6.39 -4.99 19.83
N SER A 99 6.88 -4.42 18.72
CA SER A 99 6.50 -3.13 18.07
C SER A 99 7.41 -2.84 16.86
N PRO A 100 7.07 -1.91 15.93
CA PRO A 100 8.01 -1.44 14.90
C PRO A 100 9.33 -0.90 15.48
N ALA A 101 9.32 -0.29 16.67
CA ALA A 101 10.54 0.17 17.34
C ALA A 101 11.38 -1.00 17.88
N ASP A 102 10.74 -2.09 18.32
CA ASP A 102 11.43 -3.29 18.78
C ASP A 102 12.06 -4.09 17.62
N PHE A 103 11.42 -4.07 16.43
CA PHE A 103 12.04 -4.56 15.19
C PHE A 103 13.38 -3.85 14.91
N TRP A 104 13.43 -2.53 15.10
CA TRP A 104 14.65 -1.76 14.91
C TRP A 104 15.68 -2.01 16.04
N ARG A 105 15.29 -1.97 17.32
CA ARG A 105 16.16 -2.30 18.48
C ARG A 105 16.88 -3.64 18.30
N MET A 106 16.22 -4.62 17.72
CA MET A 106 16.70 -5.98 17.50
C MET A 106 17.70 -6.13 16.33
N ILE A 107 17.65 -5.26 15.31
CA ILE A 107 18.67 -5.19 14.24
C ILE A 107 19.95 -4.53 14.76
N ASP A 108 19.82 -3.71 15.80
CA ASP A 108 20.86 -2.81 16.28
C ASP A 108 21.55 -3.24 17.59
N GLY A 109 21.07 -4.32 18.23
CA GLY A 109 21.59 -4.81 19.52
C GLY A 109 21.07 -4.05 20.74
N GLY A 110 19.97 -3.29 20.59
CA GLY A 110 19.29 -2.59 21.67
C GLY A 110 19.64 -1.12 21.84
N SER A 111 20.46 -0.52 20.97
CA SER A 111 20.90 0.88 21.07
C SER A 111 19.90 1.94 20.55
N VAL A 112 18.71 1.52 20.08
CA VAL A 112 17.66 2.45 19.61
C VAL A 112 16.81 2.99 20.78
N PRO A 113 16.73 4.32 20.95
CA PRO A 113 15.86 4.95 21.95
C PRO A 113 14.36 4.84 21.61
N ALA A 114 13.48 4.77 22.62
CA ALA A 114 12.03 4.64 22.47
C ALA A 114 11.36 5.83 21.74
N ASN A 115 12.07 6.95 21.61
CA ASN A 115 11.67 8.20 20.98
C ASN A 115 12.03 8.30 19.48
N GLY A 116 12.54 7.23 18.86
CA GLY A 116 12.74 7.14 17.42
C GLY A 116 14.20 7.28 16.96
N MET A 117 14.41 7.17 15.64
CA MET A 117 15.74 7.08 15.01
C MET A 117 16.45 8.43 14.94
N ASP A 118 17.58 8.57 15.62
CA ASP A 118 18.50 9.68 15.39
C ASP A 118 19.36 9.47 14.12
N ALA A 119 20.11 10.50 13.73
CA ALA A 119 20.92 10.49 12.51
C ALA A 119 22.07 9.47 12.53
N ALA A 120 22.64 9.14 13.69
CA ALA A 120 23.72 8.17 13.82
C ALA A 120 23.20 6.74 13.70
N LEU A 121 22.02 6.50 14.27
CA LEU A 121 21.34 5.22 14.22
C LEU A 121 20.82 4.90 12.81
N LYS A 122 20.30 5.92 12.12
CA LYS A 122 19.97 5.87 10.70
C LYS A 122 21.17 5.47 9.83
N GLN A 123 22.35 6.03 10.11
CA GLN A 123 23.57 5.67 9.37
C GLN A 123 23.98 4.22 9.62
N LYS A 124 23.89 3.74 10.86
CA LYS A 124 24.15 2.34 11.22
C LYS A 124 23.24 1.33 10.49
N TYR A 125 21.98 1.67 10.25
CA TYR A 125 21.08 0.83 9.43
C TYR A 125 21.44 0.83 7.95
N ILE A 126 21.80 1.99 7.39
CA ILE A 126 22.30 2.07 6.00
C ILE A 126 23.53 1.17 5.84
N ASP A 127 24.42 1.16 6.84
CA ASP A 127 25.64 0.36 6.83
C ASP A 127 25.34 -1.16 6.93
N ILE A 128 24.40 -1.59 7.78
CA ILE A 128 23.95 -3.00 7.88
C ILE A 128 23.31 -3.47 6.56
N LEU A 129 22.49 -2.64 5.94
CA LEU A 129 21.83 -2.97 4.67
C LEU A 129 22.82 -3.00 3.50
N SER A 130 23.86 -2.18 3.56
CA SER A 130 24.93 -2.15 2.55
C SER A 130 25.91 -3.34 2.63
N ASN A 131 25.93 -4.07 3.75
CA ASN A 131 26.88 -5.15 4.04
C ASN A 131 26.32 -6.59 3.81
N ASN A 132 25.55 -6.82 2.74
CA ASN A 132 25.19 -8.14 2.17
C ASN A 132 23.98 -8.93 2.75
N GLN A 133 22.85 -8.30 3.10
CA GLN A 133 21.61 -9.07 3.34
C GLN A 133 20.38 -8.60 2.56
N ILE A 134 20.38 -7.36 2.04
CA ILE A 134 19.35 -6.82 1.15
C ILE A 134 20.02 -5.88 0.12
N PRO A 135 20.79 -6.41 -0.84
CA PRO A 135 21.68 -5.60 -1.67
C PRO A 135 20.95 -4.59 -2.58
N GLU A 136 19.68 -4.81 -2.89
CA GLU A 136 18.89 -3.97 -3.81
C GLU A 136 18.32 -2.71 -3.14
N LEU A 137 18.14 -2.75 -1.82
CA LEU A 137 17.44 -1.70 -1.07
C LEU A 137 18.14 -0.33 -1.13
N PRO A 138 19.48 -0.21 -1.10
CA PRO A 138 20.14 1.07 -1.35
C PRO A 138 19.77 1.68 -2.72
N GLU A 139 19.69 0.86 -3.77
CA GLU A 139 19.32 1.33 -5.11
C GLU A 139 17.83 1.70 -5.17
N HIS A 140 16.95 0.95 -4.50
CA HIS A 140 15.54 1.30 -4.36
C HIS A 140 15.37 2.67 -3.69
N LEU A 141 16.02 2.86 -2.53
CA LEU A 141 15.96 4.13 -1.79
C LEU A 141 16.53 5.30 -2.60
N LYS A 142 17.61 5.08 -3.36
CA LYS A 142 18.16 6.07 -4.29
C LYS A 142 17.13 6.44 -5.35
N GLN A 143 16.52 5.46 -6.03
CA GLN A 143 15.46 5.68 -7.00
C GLN A 143 14.29 6.48 -6.41
N TYR A 144 13.81 6.10 -5.23
CA TYR A 144 12.70 6.80 -4.56
C TYR A 144 13.07 8.24 -4.20
N ARG A 145 14.28 8.47 -3.70
CA ARG A 145 14.78 9.83 -3.40
C ARG A 145 14.83 10.69 -4.66
N GLU A 146 15.21 10.15 -5.81
CA GLU A 146 15.17 10.88 -7.09
C GLU A 146 13.74 11.27 -7.50
N TYR A 147 12.75 10.40 -7.31
CA TYR A 147 11.35 10.78 -7.54
C TYR A 147 10.89 11.90 -6.60
N LEU A 148 11.23 11.84 -5.31
CA LEU A 148 10.90 12.90 -4.35
C LEU A 148 11.58 14.22 -4.70
N LYS A 149 12.84 14.22 -5.15
CA LYS A 149 13.55 15.42 -5.62
C LYS A 149 12.86 16.08 -6.81
N GLN A 150 12.16 15.30 -7.64
CA GLN A 150 11.34 15.78 -8.75
C GLN A 150 9.92 16.21 -8.30
N ASN A 151 9.71 16.40 -6.99
CA ASN A 151 8.44 16.74 -6.38
C ASN A 151 7.32 15.76 -6.77
N ARG A 152 7.66 14.48 -6.93
CA ARG A 152 6.69 13.41 -7.22
C ARG A 152 6.21 12.77 -5.94
N LYS A 153 4.93 12.43 -5.93
CA LYS A 153 4.41 11.42 -5.00
C LYS A 153 4.91 10.04 -5.42
N ILE A 154 4.93 9.10 -4.48
CA ILE A 154 5.36 7.72 -4.72
C ILE A 154 4.29 6.77 -4.18
N VAL A 155 3.82 5.87 -5.04
CA VAL A 155 3.00 4.72 -4.67
C VAL A 155 3.83 3.46 -4.94
N LEU A 156 4.24 2.78 -3.88
CA LEU A 156 4.95 1.50 -3.97
C LEU A 156 3.92 0.37 -4.05
N VAL A 157 3.91 -0.38 -5.14
CA VAL A 157 3.04 -1.53 -5.34
C VAL A 157 3.84 -2.80 -5.05
N GLY A 158 3.78 -3.25 -3.79
CA GLY A 158 4.49 -4.45 -3.35
C GLY A 158 3.68 -5.71 -3.58
N HIS A 159 4.32 -6.79 -4.03
CA HIS A 159 3.70 -8.12 -4.13
C HIS A 159 4.42 -9.16 -3.26
N SER A 160 3.68 -10.01 -2.54
CA SER A 160 4.26 -11.10 -1.73
C SER A 160 5.34 -10.59 -0.76
N GLN A 161 6.55 -11.14 -0.76
CA GLN A 161 7.67 -10.63 0.03
C GLN A 161 8.00 -9.16 -0.28
N GLY A 162 7.78 -8.69 -1.51
CA GLY A 162 8.00 -7.30 -1.91
C GLY A 162 7.18 -6.29 -1.08
N THR A 163 6.12 -6.72 -0.41
CA THR A 163 5.34 -5.88 0.51
C THR A 163 6.15 -5.48 1.75
N LEU A 164 7.09 -6.33 2.19
CA LEU A 164 8.01 -6.02 3.28
C LEU A 164 9.00 -4.94 2.84
N TYR A 165 9.57 -5.07 1.64
CA TYR A 165 10.48 -4.09 1.04
C TYR A 165 9.79 -2.74 0.81
N ALA A 166 8.57 -2.75 0.26
CA ALA A 166 7.78 -1.55 0.05
C ALA A 166 7.52 -0.81 1.36
N ASN A 167 7.04 -1.51 2.39
CA ASN A 167 6.80 -0.92 3.71
C ASN A 167 8.09 -0.41 4.36
N PHE A 168 9.18 -1.16 4.23
CA PHE A 168 10.47 -0.77 4.77
C PHE A 168 10.97 0.52 4.11
N GLY A 169 11.04 0.54 2.77
CA GLY A 169 11.51 1.68 2.00
C GLY A 169 10.67 2.93 2.25
N ALA A 170 9.34 2.79 2.26
CA ALA A 170 8.44 3.88 2.60
C ALA A 170 8.67 4.42 4.02
N ASN A 171 8.83 3.53 5.02
CA ASN A 171 9.07 3.94 6.39
C ASN A 171 10.40 4.72 6.53
N VAL A 172 11.48 4.22 5.91
CA VAL A 172 12.76 4.92 5.86
C VAL A 172 12.57 6.32 5.28
N LEU A 173 11.95 6.46 4.12
CA LEU A 173 11.76 7.78 3.49
C LEU A 173 10.95 8.74 4.37
N ILE A 174 9.83 8.29 4.93
CA ILE A 174 8.92 9.11 5.75
C ILE A 174 9.59 9.57 7.06
N THR A 175 10.42 8.72 7.66
CA THR A 175 11.22 9.08 8.84
C THR A 175 12.31 10.08 8.48
N GLU A 176 13.02 9.84 7.38
CA GLU A 176 14.20 10.61 6.99
C GLU A 176 13.91 11.97 6.35
N LEU A 177 12.82 12.08 5.60
CA LEU A 177 12.55 13.20 4.70
C LEU A 177 11.17 13.77 5.01
N ALA A 178 11.11 15.01 5.48
CA ALA A 178 9.84 15.70 5.73
C ALA A 178 8.94 15.72 4.48
N GLN A 179 9.54 15.92 3.28
CA GLN A 179 8.83 15.90 2.00
C GLN A 179 8.22 14.55 1.62
N ALA A 180 8.64 13.43 2.24
CA ALA A 180 8.06 12.11 1.98
C ALA A 180 6.77 11.88 2.79
N ARG A 181 6.57 12.63 3.89
CA ARG A 181 5.39 12.50 4.75
C ARG A 181 4.14 12.92 3.99
N GLY A 182 3.18 12.00 3.85
CA GLY A 182 1.97 12.20 3.05
C GLY A 182 2.16 12.10 1.53
N ASN A 183 3.39 11.93 1.05
CA ASN A 183 3.73 11.81 -0.38
C ASN A 183 4.22 10.41 -0.76
N VAL A 184 4.50 9.54 0.20
CA VAL A 184 4.86 8.13 -0.02
C VAL A 184 3.81 7.22 0.61
N SER A 185 3.29 6.27 -0.16
CA SER A 185 2.33 5.26 0.29
C SER A 185 2.59 3.91 -0.37
N THR A 186 1.95 2.85 0.15
CA THR A 186 2.06 1.50 -0.41
C THR A 186 0.69 0.89 -0.77
N VAL A 187 0.64 0.13 -1.86
CA VAL A 187 -0.44 -0.82 -2.18
C VAL A 187 0.16 -2.22 -2.14
N ASN A 188 -0.15 -2.97 -1.09
CA ASN A 188 0.42 -4.29 -0.85
C ASN A 188 -0.52 -5.39 -1.36
N VAL A 189 -0.09 -6.16 -2.35
CA VAL A 189 -0.88 -7.20 -3.03
C VAL A 189 -0.36 -8.58 -2.64
N GLY A 190 -1.23 -9.49 -2.20
CA GLY A 190 -0.77 -10.74 -1.57
C GLY A 190 0.16 -10.38 -0.41
N ASN A 191 -0.39 -9.66 0.57
CA ASN A 191 0.40 -8.93 1.55
C ASN A 191 1.05 -9.86 2.59
N ALA A 192 2.38 -9.92 2.61
CA ALA A 192 3.15 -10.63 3.63
C ALA A 192 3.41 -9.78 4.88
N ALA A 193 3.12 -8.47 4.84
CA ALA A 193 3.38 -7.57 5.95
C ALA A 193 2.33 -7.69 7.07
N ARG A 194 2.76 -7.45 8.31
CA ARG A 194 1.91 -7.46 9.50
C ARG A 194 1.23 -6.12 9.81
N TYR A 195 1.59 -5.07 9.08
CA TYR A 195 1.12 -3.72 9.31
C TYR A 195 1.02 -2.96 7.98
N LEU A 196 0.28 -1.84 8.03
CA LEU A 196 0.22 -0.85 6.96
C LEU A 196 0.73 0.48 7.49
N LEU A 197 1.37 1.23 6.61
CA LEU A 197 1.67 2.63 6.90
C LEU A 197 0.40 3.49 6.73
N PRO A 198 0.31 4.63 7.42
CA PRO A 198 -0.77 5.59 7.18
C PRO A 198 -0.87 5.96 5.69
N GLY A 199 -2.10 6.03 5.16
CA GLY A 199 -2.35 6.32 3.75
C GLY A 199 -2.04 5.18 2.77
N SER A 200 -1.65 4.00 3.28
CA SER A 200 -1.41 2.80 2.49
C SER A 200 -2.59 1.84 2.54
N SER A 201 -2.62 0.87 1.62
CA SER A 201 -3.66 -0.15 1.53
C SER A 201 -3.06 -1.51 1.20
N TYR A 202 -3.87 -2.54 1.33
CA TYR A 202 -3.51 -3.87 0.91
C TYR A 202 -4.70 -4.62 0.37
N LEU A 203 -4.39 -5.67 -0.38
CA LEU A 203 -5.36 -6.60 -0.91
C LEU A 203 -4.76 -8.01 -0.93
N THR A 204 -5.34 -8.91 -0.15
CA THR A 204 -4.98 -10.33 -0.10
C THR A 204 -6.24 -11.16 -0.30
N SER A 205 -6.20 -12.08 -1.27
CA SER A 205 -7.31 -12.97 -1.58
C SER A 205 -7.46 -14.07 -0.54
N THR A 206 -8.69 -14.49 -0.24
CA THR A 206 -8.96 -15.72 0.55
C THR A 206 -8.50 -17.00 -0.14
N SER A 207 -8.31 -16.96 -1.46
CA SER A 207 -7.79 -18.07 -2.25
C SER A 207 -6.26 -18.08 -2.38
N ASP A 208 -5.56 -17.11 -1.80
CA ASP A 208 -4.11 -17.08 -1.76
C ASP A 208 -3.60 -18.05 -0.69
N LEU A 209 -3.03 -19.17 -1.14
CA LEU A 209 -2.54 -20.23 -0.27
C LEU A 209 -1.08 -20.01 0.18
N VAL A 210 -0.36 -19.07 -0.42
CA VAL A 210 1.04 -18.80 -0.06
C VAL A 210 1.13 -17.95 1.20
N ILE A 211 0.29 -16.92 1.32
CA ILE A 211 0.36 -15.98 2.46
C ILE A 211 0.17 -16.67 3.82
N PRO A 212 -0.80 -17.59 4.00
CA PRO A 212 -0.93 -18.34 5.24
C PRO A 212 0.31 -19.18 5.59
N LEU A 213 1.04 -19.69 4.57
CA LEU A 213 2.26 -20.49 4.76
C LEU A 213 3.46 -19.64 5.21
N LEU A 214 3.45 -18.35 4.90
CA LEU A 214 4.39 -17.37 5.43
C LEU A 214 4.08 -17.02 6.90
N GLY A 215 3.10 -17.66 7.53
CA GLY A 215 2.89 -17.64 8.98
C GLY A 215 1.88 -16.59 9.47
N LYS A 216 1.51 -16.71 10.75
CA LYS A 216 0.40 -15.97 11.40
C LYS A 216 0.60 -14.46 11.55
N THR A 217 1.69 -13.91 11.01
CA THR A 217 2.03 -12.50 11.19
C THR A 217 1.45 -11.61 10.12
N ALA A 218 1.15 -12.13 8.92
CA ALA A 218 0.57 -11.33 7.86
C ALA A 218 -0.84 -10.83 8.23
N LEU A 219 -1.23 -9.66 7.69
CA LEU A 219 -2.61 -9.20 7.80
C LEU A 219 -3.56 -10.23 7.15
N PRO A 220 -4.76 -10.45 7.72
CA PRO A 220 -5.68 -11.44 7.20
C PRO A 220 -6.14 -11.09 5.78
N PRO A 221 -6.55 -12.08 4.97
CA PRO A 221 -7.21 -11.82 3.70
C PRO A 221 -8.38 -10.86 3.86
N ASN A 222 -8.49 -9.92 2.93
CA ASN A 222 -9.52 -8.88 2.94
C ASN A 222 -10.30 -8.81 1.62
N LEU A 223 -10.03 -9.72 0.68
CA LEU A 223 -10.81 -9.92 -0.52
C LEU A 223 -11.22 -11.39 -0.60
N TRP A 224 -12.52 -11.66 -0.70
CA TRP A 224 -12.97 -13.01 -1.00
C TRP A 224 -12.89 -13.28 -2.50
N MET A 225 -12.29 -14.41 -2.88
CA MET A 225 -12.30 -14.96 -4.23
C MET A 225 -12.29 -16.49 -4.19
N TYR A 226 -12.79 -17.11 -5.25
CA TYR A 226 -12.62 -18.54 -5.48
C TYR A 226 -11.16 -18.89 -5.83
N LEU A 227 -10.79 -20.16 -5.63
CA LEU A 227 -9.54 -20.71 -6.15
C LEU A 227 -9.62 -20.81 -7.67
N HIS A 228 -8.56 -20.37 -8.35
CA HIS A 228 -8.45 -20.37 -9.82
C HIS A 228 -7.32 -21.29 -10.25
N LEU A 229 -7.49 -22.60 -10.02
CA LEU A 229 -6.45 -23.61 -10.20
C LEU A 229 -5.87 -23.66 -11.63
N ASP A 230 -6.69 -23.34 -12.64
CA ASP A 230 -6.28 -23.30 -14.05
C ASP A 230 -5.31 -22.15 -14.38
N TYR A 231 -5.25 -21.13 -13.52
CA TYR A 231 -4.38 -19.96 -13.68
C TYR A 231 -3.16 -20.04 -12.78
N ASP A 232 -3.38 -20.35 -11.51
CA ASP A 232 -2.36 -20.57 -10.50
C ASP A 232 -2.94 -21.42 -9.36
N MET A 233 -2.35 -22.60 -9.16
CA MET A 233 -2.79 -23.56 -8.15
C MET A 233 -2.74 -23.00 -6.72
N LEU A 234 -1.88 -22.02 -6.46
CA LEU A 234 -1.74 -21.40 -5.14
C LEU A 234 -2.45 -20.06 -5.02
N GLY A 235 -3.08 -19.56 -6.09
CA GLY A 235 -3.87 -18.33 -6.07
C GLY A 235 -3.06 -17.06 -5.72
N HIS A 236 -1.75 -17.05 -5.96
CA HIS A 236 -0.83 -16.05 -5.41
C HIS A 236 -0.18 -15.15 -6.48
N SER A 237 -0.09 -15.61 -7.72
CA SER A 237 0.58 -14.92 -8.82
C SER A 237 0.04 -13.50 -9.02
N PHE A 238 0.95 -12.51 -9.08
CA PHE A 238 0.58 -11.12 -9.31
C PHE A 238 -0.17 -10.95 -10.63
N THR A 239 0.34 -11.49 -11.74
CA THR A 239 -0.24 -11.29 -13.07
C THR A 239 -1.40 -12.24 -13.36
N LYS A 240 -1.29 -13.52 -12.99
CA LYS A 240 -2.29 -14.54 -13.35
C LYS A 240 -3.53 -14.54 -12.46
N ILE A 241 -3.40 -14.03 -11.23
CA ILE A 241 -4.49 -13.97 -10.25
C ILE A 241 -4.84 -12.53 -9.91
N TYR A 242 -3.94 -11.79 -9.27
CA TYR A 242 -4.29 -10.48 -8.71
C TYR A 242 -4.58 -9.42 -9.78
N MET A 243 -3.83 -9.40 -10.87
CA MET A 243 -4.00 -8.47 -11.99
C MET A 243 -4.74 -9.10 -13.17
N ASN A 244 -5.35 -10.27 -13.01
CA ASN A 244 -6.19 -10.83 -14.07
C ASN A 244 -7.50 -10.05 -14.16
N THR A 245 -7.76 -9.42 -15.30
CA THR A 245 -8.93 -8.55 -15.51
C THR A 245 -10.27 -9.28 -15.47
N SER A 246 -10.26 -10.61 -15.55
CA SER A 246 -11.46 -11.43 -15.36
C SER A 246 -11.85 -11.57 -13.88
N PHE A 247 -10.98 -11.16 -12.95
CA PHE A 247 -11.21 -11.26 -11.50
C PHE A 247 -11.35 -9.90 -10.83
N SER A 248 -12.06 -9.87 -9.70
CA SER A 248 -12.35 -8.63 -8.97
C SER A 248 -11.12 -7.96 -8.35
N ALA A 249 -10.05 -8.73 -8.07
CA ALA A 249 -8.80 -8.19 -7.51
C ALA A 249 -8.20 -7.09 -8.38
N ALA A 250 -8.16 -7.28 -9.70
CA ALA A 250 -7.47 -6.37 -10.61
C ALA A 250 -8.08 -4.96 -10.56
N SER A 251 -9.41 -4.86 -10.65
CA SER A 251 -10.10 -3.57 -10.61
C SER A 251 -9.97 -2.88 -9.24
N GLN A 252 -9.91 -3.65 -8.15
CA GLN A 252 -9.69 -3.12 -6.80
C GLN A 252 -8.26 -2.61 -6.60
N ILE A 253 -7.24 -3.36 -7.03
CA ILE A 253 -5.84 -2.94 -6.95
C ILE A 253 -5.64 -1.64 -7.74
N ILE A 254 -6.12 -1.61 -8.99
CA ILE A 254 -6.03 -0.42 -9.83
C ILE A 254 -6.77 0.78 -9.19
N THR A 255 -7.91 0.54 -8.54
CA THR A 255 -8.63 1.59 -7.80
C THR A 255 -7.80 2.10 -6.62
N GLN A 256 -7.22 1.22 -5.81
CA GLN A 256 -6.38 1.59 -4.67
C GLN A 256 -5.13 2.37 -5.09
N VAL A 257 -4.42 1.90 -6.13
CA VAL A 257 -3.25 2.61 -6.69
C VAL A 257 -3.65 3.99 -7.18
N SER A 258 -4.76 4.09 -7.93
CA SER A 258 -5.27 5.37 -8.42
C SER A 258 -5.69 6.31 -7.28
N GLN A 259 -6.30 5.80 -6.21
CA GLN A 259 -6.69 6.62 -5.06
C GLN A 259 -5.47 7.17 -4.34
N GLN A 260 -4.47 6.32 -4.08
CA GLN A 260 -3.23 6.76 -3.42
C GLN A 260 -2.43 7.73 -4.28
N ALA A 261 -2.35 7.49 -5.59
CA ALA A 261 -1.67 8.38 -6.52
C ALA A 261 -2.29 9.78 -6.52
N ASN A 262 -3.61 9.86 -6.49
CA ASN A 262 -4.35 11.13 -6.61
C ASN A 262 -4.78 11.75 -5.28
N ALA A 263 -4.56 11.09 -4.15
CA ALA A 263 -4.88 11.65 -2.84
C ALA A 263 -4.14 13.00 -2.64
N GLY A 264 -4.85 14.04 -2.22
CA GLY A 264 -4.18 15.28 -1.78
C GLY A 264 -3.27 14.98 -0.57
N ALA A 265 -2.19 15.74 -0.41
CA ALA A 265 -1.42 15.68 0.83
C ALA A 265 -2.36 15.97 1.99
N ILE A 266 -2.60 14.99 2.86
CA ILE A 266 -3.38 15.21 4.07
C ILE A 266 -2.53 16.15 4.92
N ALA A 267 -2.92 17.43 4.96
CA ALA A 267 -2.42 18.36 5.95
C ALA A 267 -2.78 17.75 7.31
N GLN A 268 -1.78 17.20 8.01
CA GLN A 268 -1.93 16.93 9.44
C GLN A 268 -2.20 18.28 10.10
N GLN A 269 -3.47 18.56 10.39
CA GLN A 269 -3.81 19.57 11.39
C GLN A 269 -3.24 19.08 12.71
N ALA A 270 -2.11 19.67 13.09
CA ALA A 270 -1.60 19.59 14.45
C ALA A 270 -2.63 20.29 15.36
N THR A 271 -3.49 19.50 15.99
CA THR A 271 -4.15 19.94 17.21
C THR A 271 -3.13 19.76 18.33
N TRP A 272 -2.63 20.89 18.82
CA TRP A 272 -1.89 21.01 20.08
C TRP A 272 -2.82 20.76 21.26
#